data_AF-A0A821YVR7-F1
#
_entry.id   AF-A0A821YVR7-F1
#
_cell.length_a   1.000
_cell.length_b   1.000
_cell.length_c   1.000
_cell.angle_alpha   90.00
_cell.angle_beta   90.00
_cell.angle_gamma   90.00
#
_symmetry.space_group_name_H-M   'P 1'
#
loop_
_entity.id
_entity.type
_entity.pdbx_description
1 polymer ?
#
loop_
_entity_poly.entity_id
_entity_poly.type
_entity_poly.pdbx_seq_one_letter_code
_entity_poly.pdbx_strand_id
1 'polypeptide(L)'
;MIPKEIKLLGRWKLKKLDYHHYLPLFFDGLCEIEHPYDFFARQGIHDMLEHGGNKILPVIPQLIVPIKNALNTRNHKVICTTLKILQQLVMSADMIGEALVPYYRQILPIFNLFKNWNSNLGDGIEYGQQRRENIGDLINETLEAFERHGGEDAFINIKYMIPTYESVMLN
;
A
#
# COMPACT_ATOMS: atom_id res chain seq x y z
N MET A 1 -24.44 4.43 -14.16
CA MET A 1 -23.99 5.79 -13.77
C MET A 1 -23.35 5.67 -12.40
N ILE A 2 -22.06 5.31 -12.35
CA ILE A 2 -21.31 5.13 -11.10
C ILE A 2 -20.86 6.53 -10.66
N PRO A 3 -21.08 6.96 -9.41
CA PRO A 3 -20.68 8.30 -8.98
C PRO A 3 -19.17 8.46 -9.14
N LYS A 4 -18.76 9.58 -9.75
CA LYS A 4 -17.38 10.08 -9.71
C LYS A 4 -16.92 10.07 -8.24
N GLU A 5 -15.73 9.55 -7.99
CA GLU A 5 -15.03 9.47 -6.70
C GLU A 5 -15.52 10.48 -5.66
N ILE A 6 -16.04 9.98 -4.53
CA ILE A 6 -16.45 10.81 -3.41
C ILE A 6 -15.19 11.41 -2.79
N LYS A 7 -14.90 12.68 -3.08
CA LYS A 7 -13.83 13.43 -2.40
C LYS A 7 -14.31 13.86 -1.02
N LEU A 8 -13.63 13.38 0.01
CA LEU A 8 -13.95 13.72 1.41
C LEU A 8 -13.46 15.13 1.75
N LEU A 9 -12.32 15.51 1.18
CA LEU A 9 -11.69 16.79 1.47
C LEU A 9 -11.58 17.64 0.20
N GLY A 10 -12.12 18.86 0.24
CA GLY A 10 -11.92 19.83 -0.83
C GLY A 10 -10.42 20.12 -1.02
N ARG A 11 -9.97 20.23 -2.28
CA ARG A 11 -8.55 20.39 -2.66
C ARG A 11 -7.80 21.49 -1.88
N TRP A 12 -8.47 22.60 -1.54
CA TRP A 12 -7.88 23.68 -0.75
C TRP A 12 -7.64 23.31 0.72
N LYS A 13 -8.45 22.42 1.30
CA LYS A 13 -8.25 21.93 2.68
C LYS A 13 -7.02 21.03 2.76
N LEU A 14 -6.83 20.16 1.78
CA LEU A 14 -5.66 19.25 1.70
C LEU A 14 -4.33 20.03 1.64
N LYS A 15 -4.29 21.16 0.92
CA LYS A 15 -3.10 22.02 0.85
C LYS A 15 -2.74 22.68 2.19
N LYS A 16 -3.67 22.81 3.14
CA LYS A 16 -3.43 23.37 4.47
C LYS A 16 -3.34 22.31 5.57
N LEU A 17 -3.64 21.06 5.25
CA LEU A 17 -3.61 19.96 6.19
C LEU A 17 -2.17 19.68 6.65
N ASP A 18 -2.02 19.38 7.93
CA ASP A 18 -0.75 18.92 8.53
C ASP A 18 -0.59 17.42 8.28
N TYR A 19 0.30 17.06 7.36
CA TYR A 19 0.49 15.67 6.96
C TYR A 19 1.18 14.85 8.06
N HIS A 20 1.98 15.46 8.94
CA HIS A 20 2.58 14.75 10.06
C HIS A 20 1.53 14.27 11.06
N HIS A 21 0.44 15.02 11.24
CA HIS A 21 -0.65 14.60 12.12
C HIS A 21 -1.64 13.68 11.42
N TYR A 22 -2.13 14.07 10.25
CA TYR A 22 -3.30 13.43 9.65
C TYR A 22 -2.97 12.19 8.82
N LEU A 23 -1.85 12.16 8.08
CA LEU A 23 -1.57 11.01 7.22
C LEU A 23 -1.33 9.73 8.05
N PRO A 24 -0.52 9.74 9.13
CA PRO A 24 -0.38 8.57 10.00
C PRO A 24 -1.70 8.15 10.64
N LEU A 25 -2.53 9.11 11.10
CA LEU A 25 -3.85 8.83 11.68
C LEU A 25 -4.77 8.09 10.69
N PHE A 26 -4.79 8.51 9.43
CA PHE A 26 -5.55 7.81 8.40
C PHE A 26 -4.99 6.41 8.12
N PHE A 27 -3.65 6.28 8.10
CA PHE A 27 -2.99 4.98 7.93
C PHE A 27 -3.23 4.01 9.10
N ASP A 28 -3.35 4.49 10.34
CA ASP A 28 -3.77 3.65 11.48
C ASP A 28 -5.16 3.04 11.25
N GLY A 29 -6.04 3.80 10.61
CA GLY A 29 -7.37 3.36 10.19
C GLY A 29 -7.38 2.25 9.13
N LEU A 30 -6.24 1.83 8.58
CA LEU A 30 -6.18 0.68 7.66
C LEU A 30 -6.65 -0.62 8.30
N CYS A 31 -6.53 -0.74 9.63
CA CYS A 31 -6.99 -1.91 10.38
C CYS A 31 -8.52 -1.97 10.50
N GLU A 32 -9.23 -0.87 10.21
CA GLU A 32 -10.68 -0.78 10.36
C GLU A 32 -11.41 -1.59 9.30
N ILE A 33 -12.45 -2.31 9.72
CA ILE A 33 -13.29 -3.15 8.87
C ILE A 33 -14.76 -2.72 8.87
N GLU A 34 -15.17 -1.91 9.85
CA GLU A 34 -16.54 -1.48 10.06
C GLU A 34 -16.85 -0.19 9.28
N HIS A 35 -18.03 -0.16 8.65
CA HIS A 35 -18.55 1.04 8.02
C HIS A 35 -19.12 1.99 9.10
N PRO A 36 -18.82 3.30 9.07
CA PRO A 36 -18.19 4.02 7.95
C PRO A 36 -16.67 4.23 8.08
N TYR A 37 -16.05 3.72 9.14
CA TYR A 37 -14.65 3.98 9.47
C TYR A 37 -13.69 3.48 8.38
N ASP A 38 -13.89 2.26 7.88
CA ASP A 38 -13.07 1.66 6.82
C ASP A 38 -13.12 2.47 5.51
N PHE A 39 -14.28 3.06 5.20
CA PHE A 39 -14.49 3.87 4.02
C PHE A 39 -13.78 5.22 4.15
N PHE A 40 -13.99 5.92 5.28
CA PHE A 40 -13.36 7.22 5.51
C PHE A 40 -11.84 7.12 5.62
N ALA A 41 -11.30 6.06 6.25
CA ALA A 41 -9.87 5.81 6.32
C ALA A 41 -9.28 5.68 4.91
N ARG A 42 -9.81 4.76 4.09
CA ARG A 42 -9.32 4.51 2.73
C ARG A 42 -9.42 5.74 1.83
N GLN A 43 -10.57 6.39 1.81
CA GLN A 43 -10.76 7.56 0.95
C GLN A 43 -9.93 8.76 1.40
N GLY A 44 -9.71 8.93 2.72
CA GLY A 44 -8.81 9.95 3.26
C GLY A 44 -7.36 9.74 2.82
N ILE A 45 -6.87 8.49 2.88
CA ILE A 45 -5.54 8.13 2.36
C ILE A 45 -5.46 8.43 0.85
N HIS A 46 -6.43 7.96 0.06
CA HIS A 46 -6.45 8.20 -1.38
C HIS A 46 -6.37 9.69 -1.71
N ASP A 47 -7.22 10.52 -1.10
CA ASP A 47 -7.27 11.97 -1.33
C ASP A 47 -5.95 12.65 -0.95
N MET A 48 -5.33 12.24 0.17
CA MET A 48 -4.08 12.80 0.67
C MET A 48 -2.87 12.37 -0.16
N LEU A 49 -2.83 11.13 -0.65
CA LEU A 49 -1.75 10.67 -1.54
C LEU A 49 -1.85 11.32 -2.92
N GLU A 50 -3.07 11.48 -3.48
CA GLU A 50 -3.28 12.11 -4.79
C GLU A 50 -2.89 13.61 -4.79
N HIS A 51 -3.08 14.31 -3.67
CA HIS A 51 -2.92 15.78 -3.62
C HIS A 51 -1.83 16.27 -2.65
N GLY A 52 -1.09 15.36 -2.01
CA GLY A 52 -0.10 15.70 -0.99
C GLY A 52 1.22 16.22 -1.55
N GLY A 53 1.64 15.69 -2.70
CA GLY A 53 2.90 16.06 -3.35
C GLY A 53 4.10 15.96 -2.38
N ASN A 54 4.89 17.02 -2.30
CA ASN A 54 6.10 17.08 -1.47
C ASN A 54 5.87 16.97 0.05
N LYS A 55 4.62 16.99 0.53
CA LYS A 55 4.29 16.82 1.96
C LYS A 55 4.30 15.36 2.42
N ILE A 56 4.28 14.41 1.49
CA ILE A 56 4.20 12.98 1.82
C ILE A 56 5.58 12.47 2.25
N LEU A 57 6.64 12.88 1.55
CA LEU A 57 8.01 12.41 1.76
C LEU A 57 8.50 12.55 3.21
N PRO A 58 8.30 13.68 3.92
CA PRO A 58 8.75 13.84 5.31
C PRO A 58 8.02 12.93 6.31
N VAL A 59 6.90 12.31 5.91
CA VAL A 59 6.02 11.53 6.81
C VAL A 59 6.25 10.03 6.67
N ILE A 60 6.97 9.57 5.64
CA ILE A 60 7.25 8.15 5.39
C ILE A 60 7.68 7.36 6.65
N PRO A 61 8.60 7.85 7.51
CA PRO A 61 8.99 7.12 8.72
C PRO A 61 7.83 6.84 9.68
N GLN A 62 6.80 7.70 9.70
CA GLN A 62 5.64 7.61 10.58
C GLN A 62 4.59 6.61 10.07
N LEU A 63 4.63 6.27 8.77
CA LEU A 63 3.67 5.34 8.16
C LEU A 63 4.05 3.87 8.38
N ILE A 64 5.31 3.59 8.72
CA ILE A 64 5.86 2.24 8.78
C ILE A 64 5.15 1.36 9.81
N VAL A 65 4.89 1.90 11.01
CA VAL A 65 4.20 1.18 12.08
C VAL A 65 2.73 0.89 11.71
N PRO A 66 1.92 1.89 11.28
CA PRO A 66 0.56 1.65 10.80
C PRO A 66 0.48 0.60 9.68
N ILE A 67 1.35 0.67 8.67
CA ILE A 67 1.43 -0.29 7.56
C ILE A 67 1.67 -1.71 8.11
N LYS A 68 2.66 -1.83 9.00
CA LYS A 68 3.01 -3.11 9.62
C LYS A 68 1.84 -3.68 10.43
N ASN A 69 1.14 -2.83 11.17
CA ASN A 69 -0.02 -3.25 11.98
C ASN A 69 -1.15 -3.76 11.08
N ALA A 70 -1.49 -3.02 10.02
CA ALA A 70 -2.52 -3.42 9.06
C ALA A 70 -2.22 -4.78 8.40
N LEU A 71 -0.99 -4.99 7.92
CA LEU A 71 -0.57 -6.26 7.33
C LEU A 71 -0.60 -7.42 8.34
N ASN A 72 -0.31 -7.15 9.63
CA ASN A 72 -0.34 -8.16 10.68
C ASN A 72 -1.74 -8.56 11.16
N THR A 73 -2.79 -7.84 10.76
CA THR A 73 -4.18 -8.23 11.08
C THR A 73 -4.55 -9.62 10.54
N ARG A 74 -3.84 -10.10 9.51
CA ARG A 74 -4.16 -11.33 8.76
C ARG A 74 -5.57 -11.34 8.17
N ASN A 75 -6.23 -10.18 8.12
CA ASN A 75 -7.53 -10.01 7.49
C ASN A 75 -7.34 -9.80 5.99
N HIS A 76 -7.96 -10.66 5.19
CA HIS A 76 -7.81 -10.65 3.74
C HIS A 76 -8.13 -9.28 3.10
N LYS A 77 -9.24 -8.65 3.49
CA LYS A 77 -9.65 -7.35 2.96
C LYS A 77 -8.66 -6.24 3.34
N VAL A 78 -8.17 -6.27 4.58
CA VAL A 78 -7.18 -5.29 5.08
C VAL A 78 -5.85 -5.44 4.35
N ILE A 79 -5.36 -6.67 4.16
CA ILE A 79 -4.12 -6.93 3.42
C ILE A 79 -4.23 -6.43 1.98
N CYS A 80 -5.28 -6.83 1.25
CA CYS A 80 -5.48 -6.37 -0.13
C CYS A 80 -5.55 -4.85 -0.24
N THR A 81 -6.24 -4.19 0.69
CA THR A 81 -6.34 -2.73 0.75
C THR A 81 -4.97 -2.10 1.02
N THR A 82 -4.22 -2.64 1.98
CA THR A 82 -2.91 -2.11 2.37
C THR A 82 -1.91 -2.24 1.23
N LEU A 83 -1.88 -3.37 0.51
CA LEU A 83 -1.04 -3.56 -0.67
C LEU A 83 -1.36 -2.54 -1.77
N LYS A 84 -2.64 -2.32 -2.07
CA LYS A 84 -3.08 -1.29 -3.05
C LYS A 84 -2.67 0.12 -2.64
N ILE A 85 -2.73 0.45 -1.35
CA ILE A 85 -2.29 1.74 -0.82
C ILE A 85 -0.77 1.87 -0.87
N LEU A 86 -0.01 0.81 -0.64
CA LEU A 86 1.45 0.81 -0.81
C LEU A 86 1.84 1.06 -2.28
N GLN A 87 1.14 0.45 -3.24
CA GLN A 87 1.32 0.74 -4.67
C GLN A 87 1.06 2.22 -4.97
N GLN A 88 -0.04 2.79 -4.46
CA GLN A 88 -0.33 4.21 -4.66
C GLN A 88 0.71 5.11 -3.97
N LEU A 89 1.16 4.77 -2.77
CA LEU A 89 2.13 5.55 -2.00
C LEU A 89 3.42 5.76 -2.79
N VAL A 90 4.02 4.69 -3.31
CA VAL A 90 5.29 4.80 -4.06
C VAL A 90 5.15 5.54 -5.39
N MET A 91 3.93 5.65 -5.92
CA MET A 91 3.61 6.39 -7.14
C MET A 91 3.13 7.83 -6.86
N SER A 92 3.00 8.24 -5.60
CA SER A 92 2.31 9.49 -5.23
C SER A 92 3.16 10.76 -5.40
N ALA A 93 4.48 10.67 -5.30
CA ALA A 93 5.41 11.77 -5.47
C ALA A 93 6.84 11.25 -5.71
N ASP A 94 7.71 12.13 -6.19
CA ASP A 94 9.13 11.84 -6.39
C ASP A 94 9.81 11.42 -5.08
N MET A 95 10.81 10.53 -5.19
CA MET A 95 11.64 10.03 -4.08
C MET A 95 10.90 9.20 -3.00
N ILE A 96 9.58 9.00 -3.10
CA ILE A 96 8.84 8.23 -2.09
C ILE A 96 9.28 6.77 -2.05
N GLY A 97 9.45 6.14 -3.23
CA GLY A 97 9.90 4.75 -3.31
C GLY A 97 11.30 4.58 -2.71
N GLU A 98 12.24 5.46 -3.07
CA GLU A 98 13.61 5.48 -2.52
C GLU A 98 13.61 5.65 -0.99
N ALA A 99 12.78 6.57 -0.48
CA ALA A 99 12.63 6.79 0.96
C ALA A 99 12.05 5.57 1.70
N LEU A 100 11.38 4.65 1.00
CA LEU A 100 10.82 3.43 1.59
C LEU A 100 11.86 2.30 1.72
N VAL A 101 12.92 2.30 0.90
CA VAL A 101 13.94 1.23 0.86
C VAL A 101 14.54 0.89 2.24
N PRO A 102 14.91 1.87 3.10
CA PRO A 102 15.45 1.58 4.43
C PRO A 102 14.47 0.80 5.34
N TYR A 103 13.18 0.81 5.01
CA TYR A 103 12.12 0.19 5.79
C TYR A 103 11.67 -1.17 5.24
N TYR A 104 12.22 -1.65 4.12
CA TYR A 104 11.87 -2.96 3.56
C TYR A 104 12.06 -4.11 4.54
N ARG A 105 13.09 -4.05 5.40
CA ARG A 105 13.30 -5.06 6.45
C ARG A 105 12.16 -5.15 7.46
N GLN A 106 11.36 -4.10 7.64
CA GLN A 106 10.23 -4.07 8.55
C GLN A 106 8.92 -4.49 7.88
N ILE A 107 8.76 -4.20 6.59
CA ILE A 107 7.51 -4.41 5.84
C ILE A 107 7.50 -5.77 5.13
N LEU A 108 8.56 -6.08 4.38
CA LEU A 108 8.61 -7.23 3.48
C LEU A 108 8.56 -8.62 4.15
N PRO A 109 9.02 -8.86 5.39
CA PRO A 109 8.87 -10.17 6.02
C PRO A 109 7.42 -10.66 6.07
N ILE A 110 6.46 -9.74 6.17
CA ILE A 110 5.04 -10.09 6.25
C ILE A 110 4.54 -10.60 4.90
N PHE A 111 5.10 -10.13 3.77
CA PHE A 111 4.70 -10.60 2.44
C PHE A 111 5.04 -12.08 2.26
N ASN A 112 6.16 -12.57 2.81
CA ASN A 112 6.54 -13.98 2.76
C ASN A 112 5.51 -14.90 3.44
N LEU A 113 4.80 -14.42 4.46
CA LEU A 113 3.75 -15.20 5.13
C LEU A 113 2.53 -15.43 4.22
N PHE A 114 2.29 -14.51 3.29
CA PHE A 114 1.10 -14.50 2.45
C PHE A 114 1.37 -14.85 0.98
N LYS A 115 2.64 -15.03 0.60
CA LYS A 115 3.02 -15.37 -0.80
C LYS A 115 2.37 -16.68 -1.30
N ASN A 116 2.03 -17.59 -0.38
CA ASN A 116 1.34 -18.84 -0.68
C ASN A 116 -0.17 -18.81 -0.35
N TRP A 117 -0.73 -17.66 0.04
CA TRP A 117 -2.18 -17.49 0.17
C TRP A 117 -2.82 -17.32 -1.22
N ASN A 118 -2.58 -18.30 -2.08
CA ASN A 118 -3.45 -18.54 -3.21
C ASN A 118 -4.73 -19.13 -2.64
N SER A 119 -5.85 -18.47 -2.90
CA SER A 119 -7.16 -18.97 -2.52
C SER A 119 -7.37 -20.33 -3.19
N ASN A 120 -7.08 -21.42 -2.49
CA ASN A 120 -7.54 -22.76 -2.86
C ASN A 120 -9.06 -22.85 -2.63
N LEU A 121 -9.82 -22.01 -3.32
CA LEU A 121 -11.27 -22.11 -3.44
C LEU A 121 -11.52 -23.08 -4.59
N GLY A 122 -11.59 -24.38 -4.27
CA GLY A 122 -11.77 -25.45 -5.24
C GLY A 122 -12.96 -25.21 -6.18
N ASP A 123 -12.77 -25.53 -7.46
CA ASP A 123 -13.77 -25.74 -8.53
C ASP A 123 -14.96 -24.76 -8.65
N GLY A 124 -14.84 -23.56 -8.07
CA GLY A 124 -15.83 -22.48 -8.19
C GLY A 124 -15.23 -21.35 -9.02
N ILE A 125 -15.80 -21.09 -10.19
CA ILE A 125 -15.43 -20.03 -11.14
C ILE A 125 -15.03 -18.73 -10.39
N GLU A 126 -13.81 -18.24 -10.66
CA GLU A 126 -13.14 -17.11 -10.00
C GLU A 126 -13.89 -15.77 -10.20
N TYR A 127 -14.88 -15.47 -9.34
CA TYR A 127 -15.49 -14.13 -9.29
C TYR A 127 -14.57 -13.06 -8.67
N GLY A 128 -13.47 -13.46 -8.01
CA GLY A 128 -12.52 -12.56 -7.32
C GLY A 128 -11.50 -11.88 -8.25
N GLN A 129 -11.25 -12.41 -9.46
CA GLN A 129 -10.31 -11.81 -10.42
C GLN A 129 -10.77 -10.42 -10.89
N GLN A 130 -12.09 -10.19 -11.04
CA GLN A 130 -12.62 -8.87 -11.40
C GLN A 130 -12.40 -7.80 -10.31
N ARG A 131 -12.14 -8.19 -9.05
CA ARG A 131 -11.96 -7.26 -7.92
C ARG A 131 -10.50 -7.09 -7.49
N ARG A 132 -9.56 -7.77 -8.16
CA ARG A 132 -8.11 -7.74 -7.84
C ARG A 132 -7.89 -8.07 -6.37
N GLU A 133 -8.36 -9.26 -5.95
CA GLU A 133 -8.38 -9.72 -4.56
C GLU A 133 -7.43 -10.91 -4.28
N ASN A 134 -6.71 -11.42 -5.29
CA ASN A 134 -5.66 -12.42 -5.06
C ASN A 134 -4.45 -11.75 -4.37
N ILE A 135 -4.15 -12.18 -3.15
CA ILE A 135 -3.05 -11.60 -2.35
C ILE A 135 -1.68 -11.90 -2.95
N GLY A 136 -1.48 -13.10 -3.52
CA GLY A 136 -0.22 -13.47 -4.17
C GLY A 136 0.11 -12.54 -5.34
N ASP A 137 -0.88 -12.29 -6.21
CA ASP A 137 -0.74 -11.37 -7.35
C ASP A 137 -0.48 -9.94 -6.87
N LEU A 138 -1.27 -9.46 -5.89
CA LEU A 138 -1.08 -8.12 -5.32
C LEU A 138 0.30 -7.95 -4.67
N ILE A 139 0.84 -8.99 -4.03
CA ILE A 139 2.19 -8.96 -3.46
C ILE A 139 3.22 -8.79 -4.58
N ASN A 140 3.14 -9.58 -5.65
CA ASN A 140 4.06 -9.48 -6.78
C ASN A 140 3.99 -8.09 -7.42
N GLU A 141 2.80 -7.60 -7.73
CA GLU A 141 2.59 -6.25 -8.27
C GLU A 141 3.17 -5.16 -7.36
N THR A 142 3.02 -5.31 -6.04
CA THR A 142 3.55 -4.35 -5.06
C THR A 142 5.07 -4.38 -5.01
N LEU A 143 5.69 -5.57 -5.07
CA LEU A 143 7.15 -5.71 -5.12
C LEU A 143 7.73 -5.12 -6.40
N GLU A 144 7.06 -5.30 -7.53
CA GLU A 144 7.47 -4.66 -8.78
C GLU A 144 7.32 -3.14 -8.71
N ALA A 145 6.25 -2.63 -8.10
CA ALA A 145 6.08 -1.19 -7.90
C ALA A 145 7.21 -0.63 -7.00
N PHE A 146 7.61 -1.38 -5.97
CA PHE A 146 8.73 -1.02 -5.10
C PHE A 146 10.06 -1.01 -5.86
N GLU A 147 10.33 -2.01 -6.70
CA GLU A 147 11.54 -2.05 -7.53
C GLU A 147 11.58 -0.89 -8.52
N ARG A 148 10.48 -0.62 -9.24
CA ARG A 148 10.41 0.44 -10.27
C ARG A 148 10.61 1.85 -9.72
N HIS A 149 10.20 2.10 -8.48
CA HIS A 149 10.23 3.44 -7.87
C HIS A 149 11.28 3.59 -6.75
N GLY A 150 11.95 2.51 -6.36
CA GLY A 150 12.85 2.47 -5.21
C GLY A 150 14.30 2.84 -5.50
N GLY A 151 14.64 3.16 -6.75
CA GLY A 151 16.01 3.48 -7.17
C GLY A 151 16.92 2.26 -7.28
N GLU A 152 18.22 2.50 -7.46
CA GLU A 152 19.23 1.47 -7.78
C GLU A 152 19.34 0.37 -6.70
N ASP A 153 19.15 0.73 -5.43
CA ASP A 153 19.27 -0.19 -4.30
C ASP A 153 17.98 -0.97 -3.99
N ALA A 154 16.88 -0.73 -4.70
CA ALA A 154 15.59 -1.35 -4.40
C ALA A 154 15.66 -2.88 -4.55
N PHE A 155 16.16 -3.35 -5.70
CA PHE A 155 16.17 -4.77 -6.02
C PHE A 155 17.00 -5.58 -5.02
N ILE A 156 18.22 -5.14 -4.68
CA ILE A 156 19.09 -5.86 -3.74
C ILE A 156 18.45 -5.97 -2.35
N ASN A 157 17.76 -4.92 -1.89
CA ASN A 157 17.05 -4.94 -0.61
C ASN A 157 15.80 -5.83 -0.66
N ILE A 158 15.04 -5.82 -1.77
CA ILE A 158 13.91 -6.73 -1.96
C ILE A 158 14.38 -8.19 -1.99
N LYS A 159 15.39 -8.52 -2.80
CA LYS A 159 15.93 -9.89 -2.95
C LYS A 159 16.49 -10.42 -1.63
N TYR A 160 17.11 -9.56 -0.82
CA TYR A 160 17.59 -9.94 0.52
C TYR A 160 16.44 -10.38 1.44
N MET A 161 15.28 -9.73 1.35
CA MET A 161 14.12 -10.05 2.18
C MET A 161 13.23 -11.15 1.59
N ILE A 162 13.18 -11.25 0.27
CA ILE A 162 12.35 -12.19 -0.49
C ILE A 162 13.23 -12.86 -1.55
N PRO A 163 13.96 -13.93 -1.18
CA PRO A 163 14.91 -14.58 -2.09
C PRO A 163 14.28 -15.14 -3.38
N THR A 164 12.96 -15.38 -3.37
CA THR A 164 12.17 -15.89 -4.50
C THR A 164 11.58 -14.80 -5.39
N TYR A 165 11.89 -13.52 -5.16
CA TYR A 165 11.52 -12.43 -6.06
C TYR A 165 12.52 -12.35 -7.21
N GLU A 166 12.06 -12.21 -8.44
CA GLU A 166 12.91 -11.97 -9.62
C GLU A 166 12.66 -10.57 -10.16
N SER A 167 13.73 -9.91 -10.63
CA SER A 167 13.68 -8.53 -11.09
C SER A 167 12.79 -8.40 -12.32
N VAL A 168 11.98 -7.34 -12.37
CA VAL A 168 11.20 -6.96 -13.56
C VAL A 168 11.93 -5.97 -14.46
N MET A 169 13.04 -5.38 -13.99
CA MET A 169 13.79 -4.35 -14.69
C MET A 169 15.02 -4.89 -15.43
N LEU A 170 15.48 -6.10 -15.08
CA LEU A 170 16.69 -6.73 -15.63
C LEU A 170 16.41 -7.75 -16.75
N ASN A 171 15.18 -7.80 -17.28
CA ASN A 171 14.74 -8.71 -18.35
C ASN A 171 14.68 -8.03 -19.71
#